data_AF-A0AAU9WVS8-F1
#
_entry.id   AF-A0AAU9WVS8-F1
#
_cell.length_a   1.000
_cell.length_b   1.000
_cell.length_c   1.000
_cell.angle_alpha   90.00
_cell.angle_beta   90.00
_cell.angle_gamma   90.00
#
_symmetry.space_group_name_H-M   'P 1'
#
loop_
_entity.id
_entity.type
_entity.pdbx_description
1 polymer ?
#
loop_
_entity_poly.entity_id
_entity_poly.type
_entity_poly.pdbx_seq_one_letter_code
_entity_poly.pdbx_strand_id
1 'polypeptide(L)'
;MKDVRAAVNGTKKDLAKLKRTVTTVENLHSAMKDVRAAVNGTKNDLAKLKRTVTTLELFNSSLNQVNSKLTRTSNDISKLYSTVTKLENYNSSLNEVKSKLDRSRIDLSELNSTVTKVKSTLDRRSKDVTDLKSTVKKVKSKSDRTSDDVSVLNCTVTKLDKAIQSNLSESCQNVTWNSAFEDCKLKCCCAANSCEETPAESCKELYNTNGSDVNKAYPLKLGKKILPVYCHMTTLDGCGGGGWTLVMKMDGSKDTFHYNKLIWTNTLGYNPSAGSIGFDGNETMLPTYWETKFSRICLGMKSGKKVNFIAINRPASSLYSLIADGKYRQTSLGRDKWKSLLPSNASLQSNCNREGFNALCAGSGAIQPRARIGFLANEQYHCNSCDSRIGFGTGGHPDYSNSCGNVAVHQWGADNGDKNIKTMGYILVQ
;
A
#
# COMPACT_ATOMS: atom_id res chain seq x y z
N MET A 1 -21.99 132.66 -63.90
CA MET A 1 -21.33 131.65 -64.75
C MET A 1 -20.04 131.06 -64.16
N LYS A 2 -19.13 131.85 -63.54
CA LYS A 2 -17.87 131.33 -62.97
C LYS A 2 -18.07 130.35 -61.81
N ASP A 3 -18.96 130.64 -60.87
CA ASP A 3 -19.19 129.78 -59.68
C ASP A 3 -19.82 128.44 -60.04
N VAL A 4 -20.75 128.44 -61.01
CA VAL A 4 -21.35 127.22 -61.56
C VAL A 4 -20.29 126.34 -62.24
N ARG A 5 -19.35 126.94 -62.99
CA ARG A 5 -18.25 126.19 -63.62
C ARG A 5 -17.28 125.61 -62.58
N ALA A 6 -17.00 126.33 -61.49
CA ALA A 6 -16.19 125.83 -60.38
C ALA A 6 -16.86 124.66 -59.64
N ALA A 7 -18.17 124.74 -59.36
CA ALA A 7 -18.95 123.67 -58.76
C ALA A 7 -18.98 122.42 -59.63
N VAL A 8 -19.24 122.55 -60.94
CA VAL A 8 -19.22 121.44 -61.90
C VAL A 8 -17.83 120.77 -61.96
N ASN A 9 -16.75 121.56 -61.95
CA ASN A 9 -15.39 121.02 -61.90
C ASN A 9 -15.10 120.27 -60.59
N GLY A 10 -15.61 120.76 -59.45
CA GLY A 10 -15.56 120.08 -58.16
C GLY A 10 -16.28 118.73 -58.18
N THR A 11 -17.54 118.71 -58.64
CA THR A 11 -18.32 117.47 -58.80
C THR A 11 -17.65 116.47 -59.73
N LYS A 12 -17.03 116.93 -60.82
CA LYS A 12 -16.27 116.05 -61.74
C LYS A 12 -15.04 115.42 -61.05
N LYS A 13 -14.35 116.18 -60.19
CA LYS A 13 -13.22 115.68 -59.40
C LYS A 13 -13.67 114.64 -58.36
N ASP A 14 -14.80 114.88 -57.70
CA ASP A 14 -15.34 113.94 -56.72
C ASP A 14 -15.92 112.68 -57.39
N LEU A 15 -16.54 112.80 -58.57
CA LEU A 15 -16.94 111.64 -59.38
C LEU A 15 -15.73 110.80 -59.82
N ALA A 16 -14.61 111.44 -60.16
CA ALA A 16 -13.37 110.73 -60.49
C ALA A 16 -12.78 109.99 -59.26
N LYS A 17 -12.84 110.59 -58.06
CA LYS A 17 -12.46 109.90 -56.81
C LYS A 17 -13.40 108.72 -56.54
N LEU A 18 -14.71 108.92 -56.67
CA LEU A 18 -15.72 107.89 -56.45
C LEU A 18 -15.50 106.69 -57.39
N LYS A 19 -15.24 106.93 -58.68
CA LYS A 19 -14.90 105.87 -59.64
C LYS A 19 -13.67 105.07 -59.20
N ARG A 20 -12.62 105.73 -58.71
CA ARG A 20 -11.44 105.04 -58.16
C ARG A 20 -11.80 104.20 -56.94
N THR A 21 -12.60 104.72 -56.01
CA THR A 21 -13.08 104.00 -54.84
C THR A 21 -13.89 102.76 -55.22
N VAL A 22 -14.77 102.86 -56.21
CA VAL A 22 -15.55 101.71 -56.72
C VAL A 22 -14.63 100.62 -57.27
N THR A 23 -13.64 100.98 -58.09
CA THR A 23 -12.65 100.00 -58.58
C THR A 23 -11.86 99.35 -57.43
N THR A 24 -11.51 100.10 -56.38
CA THR A 24 -10.89 99.52 -55.18
C THR A 24 -11.81 98.52 -54.48
N VAL A 25 -13.10 98.82 -54.35
CA VAL A 25 -14.09 97.92 -53.74
C VAL A 25 -14.28 96.64 -54.56
N GLU A 26 -14.32 96.74 -55.89
CA GLU A 26 -14.40 95.58 -56.79
C GLU A 26 -13.18 94.66 -56.63
N ASN A 27 -11.97 95.25 -56.57
CA ASN A 27 -10.73 94.49 -56.32
C ASN A 27 -10.76 93.81 -54.94
N LEU A 28 -11.22 94.49 -53.89
CA LEU A 28 -11.39 93.92 -52.56
C LEU A 28 -12.43 92.77 -52.57
N HIS A 29 -13.51 92.91 -53.34
CA HIS A 29 -14.50 91.85 -53.47
C HIS A 29 -13.93 90.59 -54.14
N SER A 30 -13.09 90.76 -55.17
CA SER A 30 -12.36 89.63 -55.77
C SER A 30 -11.43 88.97 -54.76
N ALA A 31 -10.62 89.76 -54.03
CA ALA A 31 -9.74 89.23 -53.00
C ALA A 31 -10.52 88.49 -51.89
N MET A 32 -11.70 88.98 -51.49
CA MET A 32 -12.57 88.28 -50.54
C MET A 32 -13.07 86.93 -51.05
N LYS A 33 -13.31 86.78 -52.36
CA LYS A 33 -13.66 85.47 -52.95
C LYS A 33 -12.50 84.49 -52.85
N ASP A 34 -11.28 84.95 -53.11
CA ASP A 34 -10.07 84.11 -53.01
C ASP A 34 -9.82 83.69 -51.55
N VAL A 35 -9.97 84.61 -50.59
CA VAL A 35 -9.90 84.30 -49.16
C VAL A 35 -10.95 83.26 -48.77
N ARG A 36 -12.19 83.39 -49.24
CA ARG A 36 -13.25 82.39 -48.98
C ARG A 36 -12.89 81.02 -49.56
N ALA A 37 -12.33 80.97 -50.77
CA ALA A 37 -11.87 79.73 -51.37
C ALA A 37 -10.75 79.07 -50.54
N ALA A 38 -9.77 79.85 -50.09
CA ALA A 38 -8.70 79.38 -49.22
C ALA A 38 -9.24 78.83 -47.88
N VAL A 39 -10.17 79.55 -47.23
CA VAL A 39 -10.83 79.09 -45.99
C VAL A 39 -11.56 77.75 -46.20
N ASN A 40 -12.25 77.58 -47.33
CA ASN A 40 -12.89 76.31 -47.66
C ASN A 40 -11.88 75.18 -47.86
N GLY A 41 -10.71 75.48 -48.46
CA GLY A 41 -9.58 74.55 -48.56
C GLY A 41 -9.09 74.09 -47.18
N THR A 42 -8.80 75.05 -46.29
CA THR A 42 -8.36 74.77 -44.91
C THR A 42 -9.39 73.95 -44.13
N LYS A 43 -10.68 74.22 -44.32
CA LYS A 43 -11.77 73.43 -43.69
C LYS A 43 -11.76 71.97 -44.16
N ASN A 44 -11.52 71.74 -45.45
CA ASN A 44 -11.41 70.38 -45.99
C ASN A 44 -10.18 69.65 -45.46
N ASP A 45 -9.04 70.32 -45.36
CA ASP A 45 -7.83 69.73 -44.81
C ASP A 45 -7.95 69.44 -43.31
N LEU A 46 -8.63 70.32 -42.55
CA LEU A 46 -8.98 70.06 -41.15
C LEU A 46 -9.86 68.81 -41.00
N ALA A 47 -10.82 68.62 -41.91
CA ALA A 47 -11.65 67.42 -41.91
C ALA A 47 -10.85 66.14 -42.20
N LYS A 48 -9.87 66.19 -43.11
CA LYS A 48 -8.93 65.08 -43.35
C LYS A 48 -8.08 64.81 -42.10
N LEU A 49 -7.52 65.86 -41.49
CA LEU A 49 -6.70 65.74 -40.29
C LEU A 49 -7.49 65.09 -39.14
N LYS A 50 -8.75 65.48 -38.95
CA LYS A 50 -9.63 64.88 -37.94
C LYS A 50 -9.81 63.37 -38.15
N ARG A 51 -9.97 62.93 -39.40
CA ARG A 51 -10.04 61.48 -39.73
C ARG A 51 -8.73 60.77 -39.40
N THR A 52 -7.58 61.38 -39.73
CA THR A 52 -6.27 60.82 -39.40
C THR A 52 -6.08 60.66 -37.89
N VAL A 53 -6.50 61.64 -37.09
CA VAL A 53 -6.44 61.57 -35.62
C VAL A 53 -7.26 60.38 -35.10
N THR A 54 -8.49 60.19 -35.59
CA THR A 54 -9.31 59.03 -35.21
C THR A 54 -8.64 57.70 -35.56
N THR A 55 -7.98 57.60 -36.72
CA THR A 55 -7.21 56.39 -37.08
C THR A 55 -6.04 56.15 -36.12
N LEU A 56 -5.35 57.20 -35.67
CA LEU A 56 -4.26 57.09 -34.70
C LEU A 56 -4.75 56.60 -33.33
N GLU A 57 -5.92 57.05 -32.88
CA GLU A 57 -6.55 56.58 -31.64
C GLU A 57 -6.88 55.08 -31.71
N LEU A 58 -7.39 54.60 -32.85
CA LEU A 58 -7.64 53.17 -33.08
C LEU A 58 -6.34 52.35 -33.08
N PHE A 59 -5.28 52.88 -33.70
CA PHE A 59 -3.97 52.23 -33.68
C PHE A 59 -3.40 52.14 -32.27
N ASN A 60 -3.54 53.19 -31.46
CA ASN A 60 -3.11 53.21 -30.06
C ASN A 60 -3.85 52.17 -29.22
N SER A 61 -5.17 52.00 -29.43
CA SER A 61 -5.94 50.92 -28.80
C SER A 61 -5.40 49.53 -29.16
N SER A 62 -5.05 49.33 -30.43
CA SER A 62 -4.48 48.06 -30.92
C SER A 62 -3.10 47.78 -30.29
N LEU A 63 -2.26 48.82 -30.15
CA LEU A 63 -0.96 48.73 -29.47
C LEU A 63 -1.10 48.29 -28.01
N ASN A 64 -2.08 48.84 -27.29
CA ASN A 64 -2.37 48.46 -25.90
C ASN A 64 -2.81 46.98 -25.78
N GLN A 65 -3.60 46.50 -26.74
CA GLN A 65 -3.96 45.08 -26.78
C GLN A 65 -2.74 44.19 -26.99
N VAL A 66 -1.85 44.55 -27.92
CA VAL A 66 -0.58 43.83 -28.16
C VAL A 66 0.27 43.81 -26.89
N ASN A 67 0.40 44.94 -26.20
CA ASN A 67 1.15 45.02 -24.96
C ASN A 67 0.59 44.07 -23.89
N SER A 68 -0.74 44.03 -23.73
CA SER A 68 -1.38 43.10 -22.78
C SER A 68 -1.13 41.63 -23.13
N LYS A 69 -1.05 41.28 -24.43
CA LYS A 69 -0.71 39.92 -24.88
C LYS A 69 0.75 39.60 -24.57
N LEU A 70 1.66 40.55 -24.80
CA LEU A 70 3.07 40.40 -24.48
C LEU A 70 3.30 40.15 -22.99
N THR A 71 2.60 40.87 -22.11
CA THR A 71 2.66 40.64 -20.66
C THR A 71 2.19 39.23 -20.28
N ARG A 72 1.08 38.75 -20.88
CA ARG A 72 0.60 37.38 -20.62
C ARG A 72 1.62 36.34 -21.07
N THR A 73 2.18 36.50 -22.27
CA THR A 73 3.23 35.60 -22.78
C THR A 73 4.46 35.62 -21.88
N SER A 74 4.89 36.79 -21.41
CA SER A 74 6.01 36.91 -20.47
C SER A 74 5.76 36.13 -19.18
N ASN A 75 4.55 36.23 -18.61
CA ASN A 75 4.18 35.46 -17.42
C ASN A 75 4.16 33.95 -17.67
N ASP A 76 3.68 33.51 -18.84
CA ASP A 76 3.68 32.10 -19.19
C ASP A 76 5.10 31.55 -19.40
N ILE A 77 6.00 32.35 -19.97
CA ILE A 77 7.43 32.03 -20.05
C ILE A 77 8.03 31.85 -18.65
N SER A 78 7.72 32.73 -17.68
CA SER A 78 8.20 32.56 -16.30
C SER A 78 7.70 31.27 -15.64
N LYS A 79 6.43 30.88 -15.90
CA LYS A 79 5.90 29.58 -15.42
C LYS A 79 6.63 28.40 -16.07
N LEU A 80 6.94 28.50 -17.36
CA LEU A 80 7.71 27.46 -18.06
C LEU A 80 9.10 27.29 -17.45
N TYR A 81 9.81 28.39 -17.18
CA TYR A 81 11.11 28.34 -16.47
C TYR A 81 10.99 27.62 -15.12
N SER A 82 9.98 27.94 -14.31
CA SER A 82 9.77 27.25 -13.03
C SER A 82 9.51 25.75 -13.17
N THR A 83 8.90 25.33 -14.29
CA THR A 83 8.64 23.92 -14.59
C THR A 83 9.92 23.20 -15.04
N VAL A 84 10.76 23.86 -15.85
CA VAL A 84 12.06 23.33 -16.27
C VAL A 84 12.96 23.07 -15.06
N THR A 85 13.04 24.00 -14.10
CA THR A 85 13.83 23.80 -12.88
C THR A 85 13.34 22.59 -12.06
N LYS A 86 12.03 22.34 -12.00
CA LYS A 86 11.49 21.14 -11.34
C LYS A 86 11.92 19.85 -12.05
N LEU A 87 11.95 19.85 -13.39
CA LEU A 87 12.41 18.70 -14.18
C LEU A 87 13.90 18.41 -13.95
N GLU A 88 14.73 19.45 -13.86
CA GLU A 88 16.16 19.30 -13.54
C GLU A 88 16.36 18.65 -12.17
N ASN A 89 15.58 19.07 -11.17
CA ASN A 89 15.61 18.46 -9.83
C ASN A 89 15.20 16.98 -9.87
N TYR A 90 14.13 16.64 -10.59
CA TYR A 90 13.72 15.23 -10.76
C TYR A 90 14.79 14.40 -11.46
N ASN A 91 15.50 14.97 -12.45
CA ASN A 91 16.60 14.29 -13.12
C ASN A 91 17.77 13.99 -12.17
N SER A 92 18.08 14.92 -11.26
CA SER A 92 19.08 14.70 -10.19
C SER A 92 18.67 13.54 -9.27
N SER A 93 17.42 13.52 -8.79
CA SER A 93 16.90 12.43 -7.97
C SER A 93 16.92 11.08 -8.70
N LEU A 94 16.64 11.06 -10.01
CA LEU A 94 16.69 9.84 -10.83
C LEU A 94 18.11 9.28 -10.91
N ASN A 95 19.12 10.13 -11.06
CA ASN A 95 20.52 9.71 -11.05
C ASN A 95 20.95 9.12 -9.69
N GLU A 96 20.45 9.67 -8.58
CA GLU A 96 20.69 9.11 -7.26
C GLU A 96 20.10 7.71 -7.13
N VAL A 97 18.85 7.52 -7.55
CA VAL A 97 18.18 6.20 -7.54
C VAL A 97 18.93 5.20 -8.40
N LYS A 98 19.40 5.60 -9.60
CA LYS A 98 20.22 4.75 -10.46
C LYS A 98 21.49 4.28 -9.75
N SER A 99 22.21 5.17 -9.07
CA SER A 99 23.42 4.80 -8.31
C SER A 99 23.14 3.80 -7.17
N LYS A 100 21.98 3.94 -6.50
CA LYS A 100 21.55 3.00 -5.44
C LYS A 100 21.20 1.63 -6.02
N LEU A 101 20.60 1.60 -7.20
CA LEU A 101 20.28 0.36 -7.90
C LEU A 101 21.56 -0.38 -8.34
N ASP A 102 22.55 0.34 -8.87
CA ASP A 102 23.83 -0.23 -9.26
C ASP A 102 24.58 -0.84 -8.07
N ARG A 103 24.58 -0.16 -6.92
CA ARG A 103 25.12 -0.73 -5.66
C ARG A 103 24.39 -1.99 -5.23
N SER A 104 23.06 -1.97 -5.23
CA SER A 104 22.24 -3.13 -4.86
C SER A 104 22.50 -4.34 -5.77
N ARG A 105 22.79 -4.10 -7.06
CA ARG A 105 23.15 -5.15 -8.02
C ARG A 105 24.49 -5.81 -7.68
N ILE A 106 25.45 -5.04 -7.18
CA ILE A 106 26.75 -5.54 -6.71
C ILE A 106 26.54 -6.41 -5.47
N ASP A 107 25.80 -5.92 -4.48
CA ASP A 107 25.51 -6.65 -3.23
C ASP A 107 24.82 -7.99 -3.50
N LEU A 108 23.88 -8.03 -4.45
CA LEU A 108 23.20 -9.27 -4.86
C LEU A 108 24.17 -10.28 -5.50
N SER A 109 25.14 -9.81 -6.29
CA SER A 109 26.17 -10.67 -6.87
C SER A 109 27.06 -11.29 -5.80
N GLU A 110 27.43 -10.51 -4.78
CA GLU A 110 28.24 -10.99 -3.66
C GLU A 110 27.48 -11.99 -2.78
N LEU A 111 26.20 -11.72 -2.52
CA LEU A 111 25.32 -12.63 -1.80
C LEU A 111 25.17 -13.96 -2.56
N ASN A 112 25.00 -13.92 -3.89
CA ASN A 112 24.90 -15.13 -4.71
C ASN A 112 26.18 -15.98 -4.67
N SER A 113 27.35 -15.33 -4.68
CA SER A 113 28.65 -16.01 -4.48
C SER A 113 28.71 -16.69 -3.11
N THR A 114 28.26 -16.01 -2.05
CA THR A 114 28.22 -16.56 -0.69
C THR A 114 27.27 -17.75 -0.57
N VAL A 115 26.08 -17.66 -1.15
CA VAL A 115 25.10 -18.77 -1.19
C VAL A 115 25.70 -19.99 -1.88
N THR A 116 26.44 -19.79 -2.97
CA THR A 116 27.12 -20.87 -3.70
C THR A 116 28.18 -21.57 -2.84
N LYS A 117 28.97 -20.81 -2.07
CA LYS A 117 29.96 -21.35 -1.12
C LYS A 117 29.31 -22.11 0.05
N VAL A 118 28.19 -21.60 0.57
CA VAL A 118 27.43 -22.28 1.63
C VAL A 118 26.87 -23.61 1.12
N LYS A 119 26.33 -23.63 -0.10
CA LYS A 119 25.82 -24.84 -0.74
C LYS A 119 26.89 -25.91 -0.88
N SER A 120 28.07 -25.56 -1.41
CA SER A 120 29.17 -26.54 -1.55
C SER A 120 29.65 -27.08 -0.20
N THR A 121 29.66 -26.24 0.85
CA THR A 121 29.97 -26.67 2.21
C THR A 121 28.92 -27.62 2.77
N LEU A 122 27.64 -27.36 2.51
CA LEU A 122 26.53 -28.21 2.93
C LEU A 122 26.60 -29.58 2.24
N ASP A 123 26.88 -29.61 0.93
CA ASP A 123 27.05 -30.84 0.16
C ASP A 123 28.20 -31.70 0.72
N ARG A 124 29.33 -31.07 1.07
CA ARG A 124 30.46 -31.75 1.70
C ARG A 124 30.08 -32.34 3.06
N ARG A 125 29.41 -31.56 3.92
CA ARG A 125 28.96 -32.05 5.23
C ARG A 125 27.93 -33.18 5.12
N SER A 126 27.05 -33.14 4.12
CA SER A 126 26.10 -34.23 3.86
C SER A 126 26.82 -35.53 3.50
N LYS A 127 27.93 -35.44 2.77
CA LYS A 127 28.79 -36.59 2.47
C LYS A 127 29.44 -37.14 3.76
N ASP A 128 30.04 -36.26 4.57
CA ASP A 128 30.66 -36.63 5.85
C ASP A 128 29.66 -37.35 6.79
N VAL A 129 28.41 -36.87 6.87
CA VAL A 129 27.33 -37.51 7.66
C VAL A 129 27.00 -38.91 7.12
N THR A 130 26.98 -39.08 5.80
CA THR A 130 26.73 -40.38 5.17
C THR A 130 27.84 -41.38 5.48
N ASP A 131 29.09 -40.93 5.42
CA ASP A 131 30.26 -41.75 5.75
C ASP A 131 30.29 -42.13 7.24
N LEU A 132 29.97 -41.18 8.13
CA LEU A 132 29.80 -41.45 9.56
C LEU A 132 28.69 -42.47 9.83
N LYS A 133 27.53 -42.36 9.16
CA LYS A 133 26.44 -43.33 9.27
C LYS A 133 26.90 -44.74 8.87
N SER A 134 27.75 -44.86 7.85
CA SER A 134 28.33 -46.15 7.44
C SER A 134 29.28 -46.72 8.49
N THR A 135 30.10 -45.86 9.11
CA THR A 135 31.04 -46.25 10.17
C THR A 135 30.31 -46.70 11.43
N VAL A 136 29.25 -45.98 11.84
CA VAL A 136 28.39 -46.36 12.96
C VAL A 136 27.76 -47.74 12.75
N LYS A 137 27.28 -48.05 11.53
CA LYS A 137 26.79 -49.41 11.20
C LYS A 137 27.86 -50.48 11.39
N LYS A 138 29.10 -50.23 10.95
CA LYS A 138 30.21 -51.16 11.15
C LYS A 138 30.51 -51.37 12.63
N VAL A 139 30.58 -50.30 13.42
CA VAL A 139 30.81 -50.38 14.88
C VAL A 139 29.68 -51.15 15.56
N LYS A 140 28.42 -50.89 15.20
CA LYS A 140 27.27 -51.62 15.73
C LYS A 140 27.37 -53.12 15.46
N SER A 141 27.71 -53.51 14.23
CA SER A 141 27.92 -54.93 13.89
C SER A 141 29.05 -55.60 14.69
N LYS A 142 30.11 -54.86 15.04
CA LYS A 142 31.19 -55.38 15.91
C LYS A 142 30.71 -55.52 17.35
N SER A 143 29.99 -54.52 17.86
CA SER A 143 29.40 -54.56 19.21
C SER A 143 28.43 -55.73 19.38
N ASP A 144 27.63 -56.03 18.36
CA ASP A 144 26.68 -57.15 18.41
C ASP A 144 27.42 -58.49 18.47
N ARG A 145 28.47 -58.68 17.66
CA ARG A 145 29.33 -59.87 17.75
C ARG A 145 29.99 -60.05 19.11
N THR A 146 30.53 -58.96 19.68
CA THR A 146 31.11 -59.02 21.03
C THR A 146 30.07 -59.35 22.09
N SER A 147 28.83 -58.85 21.94
CA SER A 147 27.71 -59.22 22.82
C SER A 147 27.40 -60.72 22.70
N ASP A 148 27.44 -61.29 21.50
CA ASP A 148 27.26 -62.72 21.27
C ASP A 148 28.40 -63.53 21.94
N ASP A 149 29.66 -63.11 21.77
CA ASP A 149 30.82 -63.76 22.41
C ASP A 149 30.70 -63.77 23.95
N VAL A 150 30.29 -62.65 24.55
CA VAL A 150 30.05 -62.54 25.99
C VAL A 150 28.94 -63.50 26.44
N SER A 151 27.89 -63.67 25.64
CA SER A 151 26.80 -64.60 25.95
C SER A 151 27.28 -66.06 25.96
N VAL A 152 28.17 -66.44 25.03
CA VAL A 152 28.79 -67.78 24.97
C VAL A 152 29.71 -68.00 26.16
N LEU A 153 30.54 -67.02 26.50
CA LEU A 153 31.40 -67.06 27.68
C LEU A 153 30.58 -67.23 28.96
N ASN A 154 29.50 -66.46 29.12
CA ASN A 154 28.62 -66.55 30.28
C ASN A 154 28.01 -67.96 30.40
N CYS A 155 27.53 -68.53 29.30
CA CYS A 155 27.02 -69.91 29.27
C CYS A 155 28.09 -70.94 29.69
N THR A 156 29.34 -70.74 29.26
CA THR A 156 30.47 -71.61 29.63
C THR A 156 30.78 -71.49 31.12
N VAL A 157 30.80 -70.28 31.67
CA VAL A 157 30.97 -70.03 33.11
C VAL A 157 29.85 -70.71 33.90
N THR A 158 28.59 -70.60 33.48
CA THR A 158 27.48 -71.27 34.16
C THR A 158 27.62 -72.80 34.13
N LYS A 159 28.12 -73.38 33.02
CA LYS A 159 28.39 -74.82 32.95
C LYS A 159 29.49 -75.25 33.92
N LEU A 160 30.57 -74.47 33.99
CA LEU A 160 31.67 -74.72 34.93
C LEU A 160 31.20 -74.60 36.38
N ASP A 161 30.41 -73.57 36.71
CA ASP A 161 29.84 -73.36 38.03
C ASP A 161 28.97 -74.56 38.46
N LYS A 162 28.11 -75.05 37.56
CA LYS A 162 27.32 -76.28 37.80
C LYS A 162 28.19 -77.51 38.03
N ALA A 163 29.27 -77.69 37.27
CA ALA A 163 30.20 -78.81 37.42
C ALA A 163 30.97 -78.74 38.75
N ILE A 164 31.33 -77.54 39.20
CA ILE A 164 31.93 -77.31 40.52
C ILE A 164 30.93 -77.68 41.62
N GLN A 165 29.68 -77.22 41.51
CA GLN A 165 28.63 -77.57 42.47
C GLN A 165 28.34 -79.07 42.49
N SER A 166 28.36 -79.77 41.35
CA SER A 166 28.16 -81.23 41.31
C SER A 166 29.33 -81.99 41.97
N ASN A 167 30.58 -81.57 41.74
CA ASN A 167 31.75 -82.18 42.40
C ASN A 167 31.77 -81.91 43.92
N LEU A 168 31.30 -80.74 44.35
CA LEU A 168 31.08 -80.45 45.77
C LEU A 168 29.94 -81.31 46.36
N SER A 169 28.95 -81.70 45.56
CA SER A 169 27.87 -82.61 45.98
C SER A 169 28.29 -84.09 46.04
N GLU A 170 29.25 -84.55 45.21
CA GLU A 170 29.83 -85.90 45.35
C GLU A 170 30.69 -86.04 46.63
N SER A 171 31.20 -84.93 47.17
CA SER A 171 31.91 -84.88 48.47
C SER A 171 30.97 -84.79 49.68
N CYS A 172 29.66 -84.63 49.48
CA CYS A 172 28.66 -84.52 50.56
C CYS A 172 27.40 -85.29 50.18
N GLN A 173 27.35 -86.58 50.55
CA GLN A 173 26.09 -87.32 50.55
C GLN A 173 25.07 -86.67 51.51
N ASN A 174 23.82 -86.61 51.03
CA ASN A 174 22.58 -86.15 51.67
C ASN A 174 22.27 -84.66 51.56
N VAL A 175 21.46 -84.29 50.56
CA VAL A 175 20.03 -83.91 50.73
C VAL A 175 19.44 -83.62 49.34
N THR A 176 18.28 -84.23 49.06
CA THR A 176 17.41 -83.99 47.89
C THR A 176 16.69 -82.63 47.98
N TRP A 177 16.47 -81.93 46.86
CA TRP A 177 15.17 -81.33 46.50
C TRP A 177 15.13 -80.79 45.05
N ASN A 178 13.99 -81.05 44.41
CA ASN A 178 13.56 -80.62 43.07
C ASN A 178 13.36 -79.11 42.95
N SER A 179 13.64 -78.52 41.78
CA SER A 179 12.63 -77.83 40.94
C SER A 179 13.27 -77.14 39.73
N ALA A 180 12.55 -77.22 38.60
CA ALA A 180 12.86 -76.65 37.31
C ALA A 180 13.02 -75.11 37.34
N PHE A 181 13.91 -74.61 36.50
CA PHE A 181 14.16 -73.19 36.27
C PHE A 181 13.26 -72.69 35.14
N GLU A 182 12.34 -71.78 35.48
CA GLU A 182 11.55 -71.00 34.54
C GLU A 182 12.13 -69.59 34.38
N ASP A 183 11.96 -69.06 33.17
CA ASP A 183 11.93 -67.67 32.74
C ASP A 183 13.21 -66.81 32.64
N CYS A 184 13.65 -66.65 31.38
CA CYS A 184 13.87 -65.32 30.80
C CYS A 184 13.74 -65.38 29.27
N LYS A 185 12.65 -64.83 28.71
CA LYS A 185 12.74 -63.95 27.53
C LYS A 185 11.41 -63.28 27.18
N LEU A 186 11.35 -62.01 27.59
CA LEU A 186 10.60 -60.92 26.98
C LEU A 186 10.60 -61.02 25.44
N LYS A 187 9.42 -61.10 24.81
CA LYS A 187 9.25 -60.93 23.36
C LYS A 187 7.94 -60.23 22.99
N CYS A 188 8.12 -59.09 22.34
CA CYS A 188 7.29 -58.46 21.31
C CYS A 188 6.02 -57.66 21.66
N CYS A 189 6.16 -56.35 21.41
CA CYS A 189 5.41 -55.57 20.41
C CYS A 189 3.87 -55.60 20.48
N CYS A 190 3.30 -54.55 21.10
CA CYS A 190 2.01 -54.06 20.65
C CYS A 190 2.19 -53.26 19.35
N ALA A 191 1.31 -53.57 18.41
CA ALA A 191 1.31 -53.15 17.02
C ALA A 191 1.21 -51.63 16.86
N ALA A 192 2.17 -51.06 16.13
CA ALA A 192 1.98 -49.81 15.43
C ALA A 192 1.13 -50.11 14.18
N ASN A 193 -0.17 -49.84 14.24
CA ASN A 193 -1.01 -49.58 13.06
C ASN A 193 -2.31 -48.88 13.53
N SER A 194 -2.65 -47.78 12.84
CA SER A 194 -3.60 -46.71 13.18
C SER A 194 -2.97 -45.66 14.13
N CYS A 195 -2.79 -44.38 13.78
CA CYS A 195 -3.49 -43.52 12.83
C CYS A 195 -2.47 -42.64 12.07
N GLU A 196 -2.40 -42.75 10.73
CA GLU A 196 -1.91 -41.60 9.94
C GLU A 196 -3.07 -40.61 9.84
N GLU A 197 -3.26 -39.79 10.88
CA GLU A 197 -4.16 -38.64 10.76
C GLU A 197 -3.54 -37.67 9.76
N THR A 198 -4.15 -37.56 8.58
CA THR A 198 -3.83 -36.50 7.64
C THR A 198 -4.07 -35.16 8.33
N PRO A 199 -3.06 -34.29 8.48
CA PRO A 199 -3.26 -33.01 9.16
C PRO A 199 -4.31 -32.18 8.42
N ALA A 200 -5.24 -31.61 9.17
CA ALA A 200 -6.32 -30.79 8.63
C ALA A 200 -5.78 -29.58 7.85
N GLU A 201 -6.58 -29.09 6.90
CA GLU A 201 -6.22 -27.96 6.03
C GLU A 201 -6.69 -26.62 6.59
N SER A 202 -7.58 -26.65 7.60
CA SER A 202 -8.07 -25.45 8.30
C SER A 202 -8.44 -25.73 9.76
N CYS A 203 -8.49 -24.68 10.57
CA CYS A 203 -9.00 -24.77 11.94
C CYS A 203 -10.50 -25.12 11.98
N LYS A 204 -11.26 -24.79 10.93
CA LYS A 204 -12.68 -25.11 10.85
C LYS A 204 -12.92 -26.60 10.68
N GLU A 205 -12.08 -27.25 9.88
CA GLU A 205 -12.08 -28.71 9.75
C GLU A 205 -11.77 -29.38 11.09
N LEU A 206 -10.72 -28.95 11.80
CA LEU A 206 -10.39 -29.46 13.14
C LEU A 206 -11.53 -29.27 14.14
N TYR A 207 -12.14 -28.08 14.13
CA TYR A 207 -13.25 -27.74 15.01
C TYR A 207 -14.45 -28.67 14.78
N ASN A 208 -14.75 -29.01 13.52
CA ASN A 208 -15.85 -29.90 13.19
C ASN A 208 -15.55 -31.38 13.52
N THR A 209 -14.29 -31.83 13.43
CA THR A 209 -13.92 -33.24 13.64
C THR A 209 -13.68 -33.58 15.11
N ASN A 210 -12.93 -32.74 15.84
CA ASN A 210 -12.44 -33.10 17.18
C ASN A 210 -13.19 -32.38 18.32
N GLY A 211 -14.06 -31.41 18.02
CA GLY A 211 -14.74 -30.59 19.03
C GLY A 211 -13.77 -29.89 20.00
N SER A 212 -12.53 -29.62 19.57
CA SER A 212 -11.49 -29.08 20.44
C SER A 212 -11.79 -27.61 20.74
N ASP A 213 -11.97 -27.26 22.02
CA ASP A 213 -12.25 -25.89 22.46
C ASP A 213 -10.99 -25.09 22.83
N VAL A 214 -9.79 -25.63 22.61
CA VAL A 214 -8.55 -25.02 23.10
C VAL A 214 -7.94 -24.09 22.05
N ASN A 215 -7.82 -22.81 22.39
CA ASN A 215 -7.12 -21.83 21.57
C ASN A 215 -5.60 -22.05 21.62
N LYS A 216 -5.00 -22.58 20.56
CA LYS A 216 -3.55 -22.81 20.46
C LYS A 216 -3.11 -22.97 19.00
N ALA A 217 -1.81 -23.17 18.78
CA ALA A 217 -1.30 -23.58 17.49
C ALA A 217 -1.62 -25.05 17.21
N TYR A 218 -2.11 -25.33 16.00
CA TYR A 218 -2.32 -26.68 15.48
C TYR A 218 -1.48 -26.89 14.22
N PRO A 219 -0.98 -28.10 13.97
CA PRO A 219 -0.32 -28.43 12.72
C PRO A 219 -1.36 -28.48 11.59
N LEU A 220 -1.30 -27.51 10.67
CA LEU A 220 -2.16 -27.49 9.48
C LEU A 220 -1.37 -27.84 8.23
N LYS A 221 -1.97 -28.64 7.34
CA LYS A 221 -1.43 -28.93 6.01
C LYS A 221 -1.81 -27.81 5.05
N LEU A 222 -0.79 -27.10 4.54
CA LEU A 222 -0.93 -25.98 3.62
C LEU A 222 -0.12 -26.29 2.37
N GLY A 223 -0.81 -26.78 1.35
CA GLY A 223 -0.18 -27.34 0.14
C GLY A 223 0.69 -28.57 0.49
N LYS A 224 2.00 -28.46 0.25
CA LYS A 224 2.99 -29.52 0.55
C LYS A 224 3.69 -29.36 1.91
N LYS A 225 3.28 -28.39 2.72
CA LYS A 225 3.94 -28.06 4.00
C LYS A 225 2.97 -28.26 5.16
N ILE A 226 3.53 -28.58 6.33
CA ILE A 226 2.80 -28.58 7.60
C ILE A 226 3.37 -27.44 8.44
N LEU A 227 2.50 -26.55 8.94
CA LEU A 227 2.91 -25.41 9.77
C LEU A 227 2.05 -25.32 11.03
N PRO A 228 2.63 -24.95 12.18
CA PRO A 228 1.86 -24.60 13.37
C PRO A 228 1.15 -23.26 13.15
N VAL A 229 -0.17 -23.28 13.07
CA VAL A 229 -1.02 -22.10 12.89
C VAL A 229 -1.94 -21.94 14.08
N TYR A 230 -2.02 -20.73 14.62
CA TYR A 230 -2.96 -20.42 15.68
C TYR A 230 -4.41 -20.59 15.20
N CYS A 231 -5.11 -21.49 15.88
CA CYS A 231 -6.55 -21.69 15.74
C CYS A 231 -7.26 -21.09 16.95
N HIS A 232 -8.23 -20.21 16.68
CA HIS A 232 -9.14 -19.75 17.70
C HIS A 232 -10.39 -20.63 17.68
N MET A 233 -10.43 -21.57 18.60
CA MET A 233 -11.44 -22.61 18.72
C MET A 233 -12.67 -22.18 19.54
N THR A 234 -12.55 -21.16 20.39
CA THR A 234 -13.70 -20.62 21.13
C THR A 234 -14.46 -19.55 20.35
N THR A 235 -15.56 -19.04 20.92
CA THR A 235 -16.32 -17.94 20.32
C THR A 235 -15.54 -16.63 20.35
N LEU A 236 -15.43 -15.95 19.19
CA LEU A 236 -14.97 -14.56 19.08
C LEU A 236 -16.15 -13.60 19.07
N ASP A 237 -16.23 -12.73 20.07
CA ASP A 237 -17.25 -11.68 20.15
C ASP A 237 -17.22 -10.78 18.91
N GLY A 238 -18.34 -10.72 18.18
CA GLY A 238 -18.49 -9.98 16.93
C GLY A 238 -18.31 -10.79 15.65
N CYS A 239 -17.71 -11.99 15.74
CA CYS A 239 -17.60 -12.95 14.64
C CYS A 239 -18.43 -14.23 14.85
N GLY A 240 -18.56 -14.69 16.08
CA GLY A 240 -19.36 -15.87 16.45
C GLY A 240 -18.71 -17.20 16.04
N GLY A 241 -18.97 -18.25 16.84
CA GLY A 241 -18.46 -19.61 16.61
C GLY A 241 -16.94 -19.75 16.75
N GLY A 242 -16.45 -20.98 16.62
CA GLY A 242 -15.04 -21.37 16.76
C GLY A 242 -14.45 -22.04 15.52
N GLY A 243 -13.14 -22.27 15.52
CA GLY A 243 -12.40 -22.83 14.38
C GLY A 243 -11.88 -21.76 13.42
N TRP A 244 -11.55 -20.57 13.92
CA TRP A 244 -10.97 -19.50 13.13
C TRP A 244 -9.48 -19.74 12.90
N THR A 245 -9.08 -19.67 11.64
CA THR A 245 -7.69 -19.87 11.18
C THR A 245 -6.99 -18.54 11.05
N LEU A 246 -5.88 -18.33 11.77
CA LEU A 246 -5.10 -17.10 11.64
C LEU A 246 -4.49 -16.98 10.23
N VAL A 247 -4.61 -15.79 9.63
CA VAL A 247 -4.08 -15.48 8.30
C VAL A 247 -2.96 -14.46 8.38
N MET A 248 -3.20 -13.36 9.09
CA MET A 248 -2.31 -12.21 9.07
C MET A 248 -2.41 -11.42 10.38
N LYS A 249 -1.26 -10.87 10.80
CA LYS A 249 -1.13 -9.89 11.88
C LYS A 249 -0.30 -8.74 11.38
N MET A 250 -0.79 -7.52 11.56
CA MET A 250 -0.13 -6.31 11.06
C MET A 250 -0.09 -5.23 12.13
N ASP A 251 1.00 -4.48 12.18
CA ASP A 251 1.17 -3.33 13.06
C ASP A 251 0.94 -2.07 12.24
N GLY A 252 -0.08 -1.29 12.60
CA GLY A 252 -0.44 -0.05 11.93
C GLY A 252 0.66 1.02 11.92
N SER A 253 1.68 0.87 12.76
CA SER A 253 2.85 1.75 12.82
C SER A 253 3.98 1.33 11.89
N LYS A 254 3.89 0.13 11.30
CA LYS A 254 4.91 -0.43 10.42
C LYS A 254 4.45 -0.41 8.97
N ASP A 255 5.44 -0.24 8.09
CA ASP A 255 5.23 -0.18 6.65
C ASP A 255 5.07 -1.58 6.01
N THR A 256 5.29 -2.67 6.76
CA THR A 256 5.25 -4.07 6.28
C THR A 256 3.98 -4.41 5.51
N PHE A 257 2.82 -3.99 6.04
CA PHE A 257 1.50 -4.26 5.48
C PHE A 257 0.85 -3.04 4.84
N HIS A 258 1.59 -1.95 4.60
CA HIS A 258 1.05 -0.78 3.92
C HIS A 258 0.40 -1.16 2.57
N TYR A 259 -0.66 -0.45 2.16
CA TYR A 259 -1.49 -0.82 0.98
C TYR A 259 -0.67 -1.16 -0.27
N ASN A 260 0.37 -0.37 -0.55
CA ASN A 260 1.19 -0.49 -1.76
C ASN A 260 2.25 -1.61 -1.69
N LYS A 261 2.34 -2.38 -0.60
CA LYS A 261 3.35 -3.42 -0.45
C LYS A 261 3.00 -4.68 -1.26
N LEU A 262 4.05 -5.32 -1.78
CA LEU A 262 3.95 -6.56 -2.54
C LEU A 262 3.44 -7.76 -1.72
N ILE A 263 3.42 -7.64 -0.39
CA ILE A 263 2.90 -8.69 0.51
C ILE A 263 1.46 -9.07 0.18
N TRP A 264 0.66 -8.12 -0.34
CA TRP A 264 -0.73 -8.35 -0.75
C TRP A 264 -0.86 -9.15 -2.04
N THR A 265 0.18 -9.21 -2.87
CA THR A 265 0.16 -9.79 -4.22
C THR A 265 1.18 -10.91 -4.42
N ASN A 266 1.85 -11.36 -3.36
CA ASN A 266 2.79 -12.48 -3.42
C ASN A 266 2.35 -13.64 -2.51
N THR A 267 3.00 -14.80 -2.69
CA THR A 267 2.78 -16.03 -1.90
C THR A 267 4.00 -16.33 -1.01
N LEU A 268 4.69 -15.29 -0.55
CA LEU A 268 5.86 -15.40 0.31
C LEU A 268 5.51 -15.04 1.74
N GLY A 269 5.42 -16.03 2.62
CA GLY A 269 5.08 -15.82 4.03
C GLY A 269 6.05 -14.85 4.73
N TYR A 270 5.52 -14.07 5.67
CA TYR A 270 6.28 -13.13 6.49
C TYR A 270 6.24 -13.57 7.94
N ASN A 271 7.41 -13.74 8.57
CA ASN A 271 7.55 -14.13 9.97
C ASN A 271 6.58 -15.27 10.40
N PRO A 272 6.64 -16.45 9.75
CA PRO A 272 5.65 -17.52 9.97
C PRO A 272 5.69 -18.12 11.38
N SER A 273 6.82 -18.02 12.10
CA SER A 273 6.94 -18.45 13.50
C SER A 273 5.98 -17.69 14.43
N ALA A 274 5.76 -16.40 14.16
CA ALA A 274 4.77 -15.60 14.90
C ALA A 274 3.33 -16.07 14.67
N GLY A 275 3.05 -16.86 13.63
CA GLY A 275 1.73 -17.43 13.36
C GLY A 275 1.26 -18.48 14.38
N SER A 276 2.14 -18.98 15.23
CA SER A 276 1.82 -19.92 16.30
C SER A 276 1.18 -19.26 17.53
N ILE A 277 1.28 -17.94 17.64
CA ILE A 277 0.73 -17.15 18.74
C ILE A 277 -0.41 -16.28 18.20
N GLY A 278 -1.55 -16.27 18.90
CA GLY A 278 -2.77 -15.59 18.45
C GLY A 278 -2.67 -14.06 18.42
N PHE A 279 -3.01 -13.40 19.53
CA PHE A 279 -3.21 -11.94 19.55
C PHE A 279 -2.05 -11.16 20.20
N ASP A 280 -0.81 -11.56 19.91
CA ASP A 280 0.38 -10.79 20.32
C ASP A 280 0.65 -9.58 19.40
N GLY A 281 1.77 -8.89 19.62
CA GLY A 281 2.19 -7.71 18.85
C GLY A 281 3.12 -8.01 17.67
N ASN A 282 3.32 -9.29 17.32
CA ASN A 282 4.27 -9.67 16.28
C ASN A 282 3.56 -9.82 14.92
N GLU A 283 4.08 -9.12 13.92
CA GLU A 283 3.59 -9.17 12.55
C GLU A 283 3.79 -10.56 11.92
N THR A 284 2.83 -11.03 11.13
CA THR A 284 2.93 -12.30 10.39
C THR A 284 2.04 -12.30 9.15
N MET A 285 2.45 -13.04 8.12
CA MET A 285 1.60 -13.48 7.01
C MET A 285 1.89 -14.96 6.75
N LEU A 286 0.84 -15.78 6.82
CA LEU A 286 0.95 -17.23 6.72
C LEU A 286 0.47 -17.74 5.36
N PRO A 287 0.84 -18.97 4.95
CA PRO A 287 0.30 -19.60 3.75
C PRO A 287 -1.22 -19.75 3.73
N THR A 288 -1.86 -19.69 4.89
CA THR A 288 -3.34 -19.59 4.99
C THR A 288 -3.92 -18.37 4.27
N TYR A 289 -3.11 -17.35 3.96
CA TYR A 289 -3.49 -16.23 3.10
C TYR A 289 -3.85 -16.65 1.67
N TRP A 290 -3.15 -17.63 1.09
CA TRP A 290 -3.34 -18.07 -0.30
C TRP A 290 -3.80 -19.52 -0.46
N GLU A 291 -3.62 -20.39 0.55
CA GLU A 291 -3.97 -21.81 0.51
C GLU A 291 -5.34 -22.14 1.14
N THR A 292 -5.88 -21.27 2.00
CA THR A 292 -7.09 -21.61 2.79
C THR A 292 -8.36 -21.08 2.14
N LYS A 293 -9.23 -21.99 1.72
CA LYS A 293 -10.61 -21.70 1.32
C LYS A 293 -11.45 -21.36 2.56
N PHE A 294 -12.32 -20.37 2.45
CA PHE A 294 -13.19 -19.95 3.55
C PHE A 294 -14.54 -19.42 3.07
N SER A 295 -15.45 -19.29 4.03
CA SER A 295 -16.78 -18.70 3.87
C SER A 295 -16.92 -17.37 4.59
N ARG A 296 -16.15 -17.17 5.68
CA ARG A 296 -16.23 -16.00 6.55
C ARG A 296 -14.84 -15.49 6.89
N ILE A 297 -14.75 -14.17 7.10
CA ILE A 297 -13.54 -13.48 7.54
C ILE A 297 -13.84 -12.80 8.86
N CYS A 298 -12.96 -12.96 9.84
CA CYS A 298 -13.02 -12.24 11.11
C CYS A 298 -11.88 -11.23 11.16
N LEU A 299 -12.22 -9.96 11.30
CA LEU A 299 -11.30 -8.84 11.37
C LEU A 299 -11.24 -8.34 12.80
N GLY A 300 -10.04 -8.23 13.37
CA GLY A 300 -9.83 -7.77 14.74
C GLY A 300 -8.89 -6.56 14.80
N MET A 301 -9.20 -5.57 15.64
CA MET A 301 -8.27 -4.49 15.97
C MET A 301 -8.05 -4.43 17.48
N LYS A 302 -6.80 -4.25 17.89
CA LYS A 302 -6.45 -4.07 19.30
C LYS A 302 -6.87 -2.68 19.77
N SER A 303 -7.52 -2.60 20.92
CA SER A 303 -7.84 -1.36 21.63
C SER A 303 -7.48 -1.55 23.11
N GLY A 304 -6.36 -0.96 23.53
CA GLY A 304 -5.77 -1.21 24.84
C GLY A 304 -5.38 -2.69 25.01
N LYS A 305 -5.98 -3.36 26.00
CA LYS A 305 -5.74 -4.78 26.30
C LYS A 305 -6.71 -5.75 25.61
N LYS A 306 -7.73 -5.25 24.90
CA LYS A 306 -8.74 -6.07 24.23
C LYS A 306 -8.59 -6.01 22.71
N VAL A 307 -9.09 -7.03 22.02
CA VAL A 307 -9.24 -7.03 20.56
C VAL A 307 -10.73 -7.06 20.26
N ASN A 308 -11.21 -6.11 19.45
CA ASN A 308 -12.62 -6.06 19.03
C ASN A 308 -12.72 -6.61 17.63
N PHE A 309 -13.72 -7.47 17.38
CA PHE A 309 -13.86 -8.16 16.12
C PHE A 309 -15.15 -7.85 15.38
N ILE A 310 -15.08 -7.98 14.05
CA ILE A 310 -16.23 -7.95 13.14
C ILE A 310 -16.11 -9.07 12.10
N ALA A 311 -17.22 -9.69 11.73
CA ALA A 311 -17.27 -10.68 10.67
C ALA A 311 -17.73 -10.11 9.33
N ILE A 312 -17.13 -10.62 8.25
CA ILE A 312 -17.59 -10.46 6.87
C ILE A 312 -17.95 -11.86 6.34
N ASN A 313 -19.17 -12.00 5.82
CA ASN A 313 -19.59 -13.23 5.14
C ASN A 313 -19.26 -13.09 3.64
N ARG A 314 -18.15 -13.68 3.21
CA ARG A 314 -17.67 -13.62 1.83
C ARG A 314 -16.91 -14.90 1.48
N PRO A 315 -17.52 -15.85 0.75
CA PRO A 315 -16.80 -17.04 0.34
C PRO A 315 -15.74 -16.74 -0.71
N ALA A 316 -14.59 -17.39 -0.58
CA ALA A 316 -13.48 -17.29 -1.54
C ALA A 316 -12.57 -18.52 -1.44
N SER A 317 -11.81 -18.78 -2.51
CA SER A 317 -10.77 -19.83 -2.51
C SER A 317 -9.59 -19.46 -1.61
N SER A 318 -9.31 -18.17 -1.42
CA SER A 318 -8.35 -17.64 -0.45
C SER A 318 -8.44 -16.11 -0.36
N LEU A 319 -7.77 -15.52 0.64
CA LEU A 319 -7.79 -14.06 0.81
C LEU A 319 -6.93 -13.39 -0.26
N TYR A 320 -5.85 -14.08 -0.68
CA TYR A 320 -5.08 -13.73 -1.87
C TYR A 320 -5.96 -13.57 -3.10
N SER A 321 -6.88 -14.51 -3.37
CA SER A 321 -7.78 -14.42 -4.53
C SER A 321 -8.75 -13.23 -4.49
N LEU A 322 -9.08 -12.73 -3.29
CA LEU A 322 -9.95 -11.56 -3.11
C LEU A 322 -9.20 -10.22 -3.21
N ILE A 323 -7.89 -10.21 -2.97
CA ILE A 323 -7.13 -8.97 -2.80
C ILE A 323 -6.12 -8.75 -3.93
N ALA A 324 -5.41 -9.81 -4.36
CA ALA A 324 -4.19 -9.70 -5.16
C ALA A 324 -4.42 -9.07 -6.55
N ASP A 325 -5.62 -9.22 -7.13
CA ASP A 325 -5.96 -8.64 -8.43
C ASP A 325 -6.25 -7.12 -8.39
N GLY A 326 -6.24 -6.51 -7.20
CA GLY A 326 -6.47 -5.09 -7.00
C GLY A 326 -7.90 -4.62 -7.28
N LYS A 327 -8.84 -5.51 -7.62
CA LYS A 327 -10.21 -5.11 -7.95
C LYS A 327 -11.00 -4.77 -6.69
N TYR A 328 -11.76 -3.68 -6.77
CA TYR A 328 -12.70 -3.28 -5.71
C TYR A 328 -13.84 -4.29 -5.60
N ARG A 329 -14.15 -4.72 -4.37
CA ARG A 329 -15.29 -5.58 -4.06
C ARG A 329 -16.01 -5.06 -2.83
N GLN A 330 -17.25 -4.63 -3.00
CA GLN A 330 -18.04 -4.02 -1.92
C GLN A 330 -18.45 -5.05 -0.85
N THR A 331 -18.49 -4.61 0.41
CA THR A 331 -19.15 -5.28 1.54
C THR A 331 -20.43 -4.54 1.94
N SER A 332 -21.20 -5.11 2.86
CA SER A 332 -22.47 -4.51 3.33
C SER A 332 -22.55 -4.54 4.86
N LEU A 333 -21.45 -4.23 5.55
CA LEU A 333 -21.40 -4.21 7.01
C LEU A 333 -21.98 -2.92 7.60
N GLY A 334 -21.84 -1.81 6.88
CA GLY A 334 -22.22 -0.49 7.37
C GLY A 334 -21.18 0.14 8.32
N ARG A 335 -21.23 1.47 8.37
CA ARG A 335 -20.31 2.35 9.09
C ARG A 335 -20.11 1.98 10.56
N ASP A 336 -21.20 1.79 11.30
CA ASP A 336 -21.14 1.54 12.74
C ASP A 336 -20.42 0.23 13.07
N LYS A 337 -20.58 -0.78 12.20
CA LYS A 337 -19.88 -2.05 12.33
C LYS A 337 -18.37 -1.85 12.14
N TRP A 338 -17.95 -1.07 11.15
CA TRP A 338 -16.54 -0.74 11.00
C TRP A 338 -15.99 0.02 12.21
N LYS A 339 -16.73 1.02 12.72
CA LYS A 339 -16.34 1.79 13.91
C LYS A 339 -16.24 0.92 15.16
N SER A 340 -16.99 -0.19 15.26
CA SER A 340 -16.93 -1.08 16.43
C SER A 340 -15.60 -1.82 16.60
N LEU A 341 -14.70 -1.78 15.60
CA LEU A 341 -13.31 -2.25 15.75
C LEU A 341 -12.51 -1.43 16.78
N LEU A 342 -12.83 -0.13 16.91
CA LEU A 342 -12.19 0.80 17.84
C LEU A 342 -13.27 1.55 18.63
N PRO A 343 -13.97 0.85 19.56
CA PRO A 343 -15.11 1.41 20.28
C PRO A 343 -14.73 2.68 21.03
N SER A 344 -15.63 3.66 21.02
CA SER A 344 -15.47 5.01 21.58
C SER A 344 -14.37 5.88 20.97
N ASN A 345 -13.47 5.32 20.16
CA ASN A 345 -12.30 6.01 19.62
C ASN A 345 -12.35 6.21 18.10
N ALA A 346 -13.04 5.35 17.35
CA ALA A 346 -13.16 5.48 15.90
C ALA A 346 -13.85 6.80 15.51
N SER A 347 -13.33 7.45 14.48
CA SER A 347 -13.90 8.66 13.87
C SER A 347 -13.98 8.48 12.36
N LEU A 348 -15.10 8.84 11.76
CA LEU A 348 -15.29 8.85 10.30
C LEU A 348 -16.17 10.04 9.90
N GLN A 349 -15.98 10.56 8.69
CA GLN A 349 -16.87 11.61 8.13
C GLN A 349 -18.16 11.01 7.61
N SER A 350 -19.28 11.72 7.70
CA SER A 350 -20.64 11.18 7.63
C SER A 350 -21.09 10.60 6.28
N ASN A 351 -20.51 11.01 5.16
CA ASN A 351 -20.99 10.65 3.83
C ASN A 351 -20.19 9.49 3.21
N CYS A 352 -19.65 9.57 1.98
CA CYS A 352 -19.09 8.44 1.20
C CYS A 352 -18.89 7.13 2.01
N ASN A 353 -19.72 6.12 1.78
CA ASN A 353 -19.69 4.88 2.58
C ASN A 353 -18.95 3.77 1.82
N ARG A 354 -17.73 4.03 1.35
CA ARG A 354 -17.02 3.07 0.49
C ARG A 354 -16.33 2.00 1.32
N GLU A 355 -17.01 0.87 1.46
CA GLU A 355 -16.53 -0.29 2.21
C GLU A 355 -16.15 -1.47 1.30
N GLY A 356 -15.19 -2.28 1.76
CA GLY A 356 -14.89 -3.59 1.21
C GLY A 356 -13.42 -3.84 0.91
N PHE A 357 -13.16 -4.66 -0.10
CA PHE A 357 -11.81 -5.08 -0.52
C PHE A 357 -11.26 -4.14 -1.58
N ASN A 358 -9.97 -3.82 -1.49
CA ASN A 358 -9.28 -2.85 -2.36
C ASN A 358 -10.08 -1.54 -2.51
N ALA A 359 -10.60 -1.03 -1.39
CA ALA A 359 -11.30 0.25 -1.35
C ALA A 359 -10.31 1.39 -1.62
N LEU A 360 -10.74 2.31 -2.48
CA LEU A 360 -9.96 3.42 -3.03
C LEU A 360 -10.91 4.58 -3.29
N CYS A 361 -10.59 5.80 -2.84
CA CYS A 361 -11.33 6.99 -3.25
C CYS A 361 -10.76 7.55 -4.56
N ALA A 362 -11.64 7.90 -5.50
CA ALA A 362 -11.29 8.25 -6.88
C ALA A 362 -10.74 9.68 -6.98
N GLY A 363 -9.42 9.81 -7.01
CA GLY A 363 -8.72 11.08 -7.28
C GLY A 363 -7.55 10.87 -8.24
N SER A 364 -6.68 11.87 -8.39
CA SER A 364 -5.38 11.74 -9.04
C SER A 364 -4.25 11.80 -8.01
N GLY A 365 -3.21 10.96 -8.15
CA GLY A 365 -1.97 11.04 -7.35
C GLY A 365 -1.77 9.97 -6.26
N ALA A 366 -0.52 9.90 -5.75
CA ALA A 366 -0.03 8.86 -4.84
C ALA A 366 -0.56 8.95 -3.39
N ILE A 367 -1.33 9.98 -3.06
CA ILE A 367 -1.87 10.25 -1.73
C ILE A 367 -3.33 9.81 -1.56
N GLN A 368 -3.92 9.10 -2.51
CA GLN A 368 -5.33 8.71 -2.39
C GLN A 368 -5.56 7.78 -1.18
N PRO A 369 -6.55 8.09 -0.33
CA PRO A 369 -7.00 7.23 0.76
C PRO A 369 -7.43 5.87 0.22
N ARG A 370 -6.92 4.81 0.84
CA ARG A 370 -7.12 3.44 0.38
C ARG A 370 -7.02 2.42 1.50
N ALA A 371 -7.67 1.28 1.33
CA ALA A 371 -7.66 0.16 2.25
C ALA A 371 -7.76 -1.17 1.49
N ARG A 372 -6.92 -2.15 1.85
CA ARG A 372 -7.03 -3.51 1.28
C ARG A 372 -8.29 -4.20 1.78
N ILE A 373 -8.64 -3.97 3.04
CA ILE A 373 -9.92 -4.34 3.63
C ILE A 373 -10.31 -3.20 4.55
N GLY A 374 -11.35 -2.43 4.24
CA GLY A 374 -11.69 -1.28 5.06
C GLY A 374 -12.88 -0.47 4.60
N PHE A 375 -13.06 0.66 5.29
CA PHE A 375 -14.07 1.67 5.06
C PHE A 375 -13.39 3.02 4.84
N LEU A 376 -13.78 3.72 3.78
CA LEU A 376 -13.31 5.07 3.45
C LEU A 376 -14.51 6.01 3.45
N ALA A 377 -14.33 7.22 3.98
CA ALA A 377 -15.38 8.23 4.05
C ALA A 377 -14.90 9.66 3.82
N ASN A 378 -15.82 10.49 3.34
CA ASN A 378 -15.72 11.95 3.28
C ASN A 378 -17.05 12.60 3.66
N GLU A 379 -17.08 13.91 3.62
CA GLU A 379 -18.23 14.77 3.82
C GLU A 379 -19.05 15.00 2.54
N GLN A 380 -18.55 14.62 1.36
CA GLN A 380 -19.32 14.68 0.10
C GLN A 380 -20.08 13.37 -0.19
N TYR A 381 -21.08 13.43 -1.08
CA TYR A 381 -21.79 12.22 -1.51
C TYR A 381 -20.97 11.29 -2.41
N HIS A 382 -19.95 11.84 -3.09
CA HIS A 382 -19.07 11.09 -3.98
C HIS A 382 -17.76 10.72 -3.29
N CYS A 383 -17.22 9.55 -3.60
CA CYS A 383 -16.02 9.00 -2.98
C CYS A 383 -14.72 9.41 -3.68
N ASN A 384 -14.48 10.71 -3.87
CA ASN A 384 -13.31 11.20 -4.62
C ASN A 384 -12.19 11.73 -3.72
N SER A 385 -12.54 12.30 -2.56
CA SER A 385 -11.63 12.99 -1.65
C SER A 385 -11.89 12.53 -0.21
N CYS A 386 -11.48 11.30 0.11
CA CYS A 386 -11.71 10.78 1.47
C CYS A 386 -10.75 11.39 2.50
N ASP A 387 -11.29 11.91 3.59
CA ASP A 387 -10.49 12.46 4.69
C ASP A 387 -10.65 11.64 5.97
N SER A 388 -11.28 10.47 5.85
CA SER A 388 -11.35 9.49 6.92
C SER A 388 -11.39 8.05 6.41
N ARG A 389 -10.83 7.15 7.21
CA ARG A 389 -10.74 5.72 6.92
C ARG A 389 -10.56 4.88 8.17
N ILE A 390 -11.03 3.64 8.12
CA ILE A 390 -10.68 2.58 9.07
C ILE A 390 -10.44 1.29 8.33
N GLY A 391 -9.37 0.56 8.62
CA GLY A 391 -9.13 -0.70 7.94
C GLY A 391 -7.75 -1.32 8.14
N PHE A 392 -7.50 -2.31 7.29
CA PHE A 392 -6.32 -3.17 7.24
C PHE A 392 -5.63 -2.97 5.89
N GLY A 393 -4.30 -2.88 5.91
CA GLY A 393 -3.52 -2.57 4.72
C GLY A 393 -3.90 -1.23 4.11
N THR A 394 -3.84 -0.19 4.91
CA THR A 394 -4.25 1.16 4.51
C THR A 394 -3.09 2.02 4.04
N GLY A 395 -3.39 3.18 3.47
CA GLY A 395 -2.42 4.17 3.04
C GLY A 395 -3.07 5.43 2.48
N GLY A 396 -2.26 6.38 2.02
CA GLY A 396 -2.72 7.67 1.52
C GLY A 396 -3.20 8.64 2.61
N HIS A 397 -3.72 9.78 2.19
CA HIS A 397 -4.33 10.81 3.02
C HIS A 397 -5.40 10.19 3.96
N PRO A 398 -5.59 10.72 5.19
CA PRO A 398 -4.86 11.83 5.81
C PRO A 398 -3.44 11.51 6.32
N ASP A 399 -3.15 10.27 6.68
CA ASP A 399 -1.80 9.84 7.08
C ASP A 399 -1.38 8.63 6.26
N TYR A 400 -0.38 8.84 5.40
CA TYR A 400 0.17 7.79 4.53
C TYR A 400 0.81 6.64 5.33
N SER A 401 1.39 6.93 6.50
CA SER A 401 2.16 5.97 7.29
C SER A 401 1.30 4.99 8.12
N ASN A 402 0.01 5.26 8.28
CA ASN A 402 -0.89 4.38 9.04
C ASN A 402 -1.35 3.21 8.16
N SER A 403 -0.79 2.01 8.39
CA SER A 403 -1.07 0.79 7.62
C SER A 403 -2.24 -0.04 8.18
N CYS A 404 -2.65 0.22 9.43
CA CYS A 404 -3.79 -0.44 10.07
C CYS A 404 -4.33 0.41 11.24
N GLY A 405 -5.65 0.59 11.25
CA GLY A 405 -6.33 1.38 12.27
C GLY A 405 -7.24 2.42 11.65
N ASN A 406 -7.36 3.59 12.30
CA ASN A 406 -8.29 4.65 11.92
C ASN A 406 -7.59 6.00 11.76
N VAL A 407 -7.90 6.71 10.68
CA VAL A 407 -7.45 8.08 10.45
C VAL A 407 -8.67 8.91 10.08
N ALA A 408 -8.83 10.10 10.65
CA ALA A 408 -9.90 11.02 10.30
C ALA A 408 -9.50 12.47 10.62
N VAL A 409 -9.94 13.41 9.79
CA VAL A 409 -9.69 14.85 9.99
C VAL A 409 -10.98 15.58 10.38
N HIS A 410 -10.98 16.24 11.53
CA HIS A 410 -12.12 16.92 12.12
C HIS A 410 -12.52 18.19 11.38
N GLN A 411 -11.56 18.91 10.80
CA GLN A 411 -11.81 20.12 10.00
C GLN A 411 -12.86 19.89 8.89
N TRP A 412 -13.04 18.63 8.48
CA TRP A 412 -13.94 18.20 7.42
C TRP A 412 -15.13 17.36 7.95
N GLY A 413 -15.50 17.51 9.22
CA GLY A 413 -16.73 16.91 9.78
C GLY A 413 -16.61 15.46 10.22
N ALA A 414 -15.43 15.02 10.68
CA ALA A 414 -15.28 13.70 11.29
C ALA A 414 -16.03 13.62 12.64
N ASP A 415 -16.84 12.57 12.79
CA ASP A 415 -17.88 12.45 13.84
C ASP A 415 -17.37 12.26 15.27
N ASN A 416 -16.08 11.98 15.46
CA ASN A 416 -15.45 11.84 16.78
C ASN A 416 -14.09 12.57 16.84
N GLY A 417 -13.98 13.70 16.13
CA GLY A 417 -12.76 14.51 16.11
C GLY A 417 -11.62 13.91 15.28
N ASP A 418 -10.45 14.53 15.37
CA ASP A 418 -9.24 14.10 14.68
C ASP A 418 -8.76 12.77 15.26
N LYS A 419 -8.44 11.81 14.39
CA LYS A 419 -7.87 10.52 14.79
C LYS A 419 -6.69 10.16 13.90
N ASN A 420 -5.66 9.60 14.54
CA ASN A 420 -4.61 8.84 13.88
C ASN A 420 -4.23 7.66 14.78
N ILE A 421 -5.11 6.66 14.80
CA ILE A 421 -4.96 5.46 15.61
C ILE A 421 -4.24 4.42 14.77
N LYS A 422 -3.01 4.11 15.15
CA LYS A 422 -2.23 2.99 14.64
C LYS A 422 -2.36 1.84 15.62
N THR A 423 -2.74 0.65 15.14
CA THR A 423 -2.99 -0.49 16.03
C THR A 423 -2.61 -1.83 15.40
N MET A 424 -2.54 -2.86 16.24
CA MET A 424 -2.44 -4.23 15.76
C MET A 424 -3.76 -4.67 15.15
N GLY A 425 -3.69 -5.09 13.89
CA GLY A 425 -4.77 -5.73 13.15
C GLY A 425 -4.58 -7.24 13.03
N TYR A 426 -5.66 -8.00 13.16
CA TYR A 426 -5.70 -9.45 13.04
C TYR A 426 -6.73 -9.84 11.98
N ILE A 427 -6.36 -10.77 11.09
CA ILE A 427 -7.27 -11.34 10.10
C ILE A 427 -7.29 -12.86 10.30
N LEU A 428 -8.49 -13.40 10.49
CA LEU A 428 -8.76 -14.82 10.58
C LEU A 428 -9.84 -15.22 9.57
N VAL A 429 -9.86 -16.49 9.18
CA VAL A 429 -10.85 -17.03 8.23
C VAL A 429 -11.45 -18.35 8.72
N GLN A 430 -12.67 -18.64 8.28
CA GLN A 430 -13.43 -19.83 8.67
C GLN A 430 -14.26 -20.40 7.51
#